data_AF-A0A7C1IR39-F1
#
_entry.id   AF-A0A7C1IR39-F1
#
_cell.length_a   1.000
_cell.length_b   1.000
_cell.length_c   1.000
_cell.angle_alpha   90.00
_cell.angle_beta   90.00
_cell.angle_gamma   90.00
#
_symmetry.space_group_name_H-M   'P 1'
#
loop_
_entity.id
_entity.type
_entity.pdbx_description
1 polymer ?
#
loop_
_entity_poly.entity_id
_entity_poly.type
_entity_poly.pdbx_seq_one_letter_code
_entity_poly.pdbx_strand_id
1 'polypeptide(L)'
;MLQEEDDIRFEGGDGSTTENAIIIRGAHFDLAATYAIFYYMTQRFGQKDVDWKLIYQAHGVFNEKDIDTYAIKLADGVEKTLYFDITESFGKFPSL
;
A
#
# COMPACT_ATOMS: atom_id res chain seq x y z
N MET A 1 12.06 6.98 21.74
CA MET A 1 11.66 5.62 22.15
C MET A 1 11.22 4.93 20.87
N LEU A 2 12.12 4.17 20.26
CA LEU A 2 11.82 3.40 19.05
C LEU A 2 11.11 2.14 19.55
N GLN A 3 9.79 2.06 19.36
CA GLN A 3 9.12 0.77 19.48
C GLN A 3 9.69 -0.12 18.37
N GLU A 4 9.94 -1.40 18.71
CA GLU A 4 10.42 -2.42 17.79
C GLU A 4 9.59 -2.34 16.49
N GLU A 5 10.25 -2.00 15.37
CA GLU A 5 9.65 -2.18 14.06
C GLU A 5 9.51 -3.69 13.88
N ASP A 6 8.30 -4.21 14.08
CA ASP A 6 7.96 -5.48 13.49
C ASP A 6 8.30 -5.39 11.99
N ASP A 7 9.14 -6.32 11.50
CA ASP A 7 9.60 -6.33 10.11
C ASP A 7 8.38 -6.39 9.19
N ILE A 8 7.97 -5.23 8.65
CA ILE A 8 6.89 -5.14 7.68
C ILE A 8 7.35 -5.88 6.42
N ARG A 9 6.49 -6.77 5.91
CA ARG A 9 6.76 -7.59 4.73
C ARG A 9 5.64 -7.47 3.71
N PHE A 10 6.01 -7.68 2.46
CA PHE A 10 5.10 -7.67 1.32
C PHE A 10 4.97 -9.09 0.76
N GLU A 11 3.75 -9.59 0.69
CA GLU A 11 3.41 -10.94 0.22
C GLU A 11 2.29 -10.89 -0.84
N GLY A 12 1.86 -12.04 -1.35
CA GLY A 12 0.74 -12.13 -2.28
C GLY A 12 1.14 -11.90 -3.74
N GLY A 13 0.34 -11.09 -4.45
CA GLY A 13 0.50 -10.85 -5.89
C GLY A 13 1.30 -9.59 -6.22
N ASP A 14 1.24 -9.18 -7.49
CA ASP A 14 1.96 -8.01 -7.99
C ASP A 14 1.20 -6.69 -7.86
N GLY A 15 -0.04 -6.75 -7.37
CA GLY A 15 -0.94 -5.61 -7.18
C GLY A 15 -1.68 -5.19 -8.44
N SER A 16 -1.66 -5.97 -9.53
CA SER A 16 -2.31 -5.59 -10.80
C SER A 16 -3.84 -5.73 -10.79
N THR A 17 -4.38 -6.57 -9.91
CA THR A 17 -5.83 -6.75 -9.68
C THR A 17 -6.12 -6.90 -8.18
N THR A 18 -7.39 -6.85 -7.78
CA THR A 18 -7.83 -7.10 -6.41
C THR A 18 -7.54 -8.53 -5.94
N GLU A 19 -7.62 -9.53 -6.83
CA GLU A 19 -7.27 -10.92 -6.54
C GLU A 19 -5.76 -11.11 -6.37
N ASN A 20 -4.96 -10.31 -7.07
CA ASN A 20 -3.50 -10.32 -7.02
C ASN A 20 -2.96 -9.16 -6.17
N ALA A 21 -3.71 -8.71 -5.17
CA ALA A 21 -3.29 -7.61 -4.29
C ALA A 21 -1.97 -7.93 -3.58
N ILE A 22 -1.20 -6.87 -3.33
CA ILE A 22 0.01 -6.93 -2.49
C ILE A 22 -0.45 -6.93 -1.04
N ILE A 23 -0.10 -7.97 -0.29
CA ILE A 23 -0.50 -8.13 1.11
C ILE A 23 0.56 -7.50 2.01
N ILE A 24 0.13 -6.62 2.92
CA ILE A 24 1.01 -5.97 3.90
C ILE A 24 0.92 -6.73 5.22
N ARG A 25 2.04 -7.28 5.67
CA ARG A 25 2.18 -8.02 6.94
C ARG A 25 3.03 -7.25 7.92
N GLY A 26 2.72 -7.34 9.22
CA GLY A 26 3.45 -6.66 10.29
C GLY A 26 3.09 -5.18 10.46
N ALA A 27 2.15 -4.66 9.66
CA ALA A 27 1.62 -3.31 9.84
C ALA A 27 0.45 -3.36 10.83
N HIS A 28 0.67 -2.94 12.07
CA HIS A 28 -0.33 -3.09 13.14
C HIS A 28 -1.43 -2.02 13.18
N PHE A 29 -1.27 -0.94 12.41
CA PHE A 29 -2.20 0.20 12.39
C PHE A 29 -2.18 0.93 11.06
N ASP A 30 -3.22 1.73 10.78
CA ASP A 30 -3.47 2.36 9.47
C ASP A 30 -2.26 3.17 8.95
N LEU A 31 -1.66 3.96 9.84
CA LEU A 31 -0.51 4.78 9.49
C LEU A 31 0.73 3.93 9.12
N ALA A 32 0.95 2.79 9.78
CA ALA A 32 2.05 1.88 9.43
C ALA A 32 1.84 1.25 8.05
N ALA A 33 0.61 0.81 7.74
CA ALA A 33 0.30 0.29 6.41
C ALA A 33 0.43 1.35 5.32
N THR A 34 -0.01 2.57 5.58
CA THR A 34 0.19 3.70 4.65
C THR A 34 1.67 3.92 4.37
N TYR A 35 2.52 3.96 5.40
CA TYR A 35 3.98 4.07 5.20
C TYR A 35 4.55 2.91 4.39
N ALA A 36 4.11 1.68 4.66
CA ALA A 36 4.53 0.50 3.91
C ALA A 36 4.15 0.57 2.43
N ILE A 37 2.94 1.04 2.10
CA ILE A 37 2.49 1.25 0.71
C ILE A 37 3.42 2.23 -0.02
N PHE A 38 3.65 3.41 0.57
CA PHE A 38 4.52 4.41 -0.05
C PHE A 38 5.96 3.93 -0.15
N TYR A 39 6.46 3.17 0.83
CA TYR A 39 7.77 2.53 0.75
C TYR A 39 7.84 1.56 -0.43
N TYR A 40 6.88 0.65 -0.56
CA TYR A 40 6.82 -0.30 -1.68
C TYR A 40 6.78 0.41 -3.04
N MET A 41 5.91 1.42 -3.18
CA MET A 41 5.81 2.21 -4.41
C MET A 41 7.10 2.96 -4.71
N THR A 42 7.80 3.46 -3.68
CA THR A 42 9.09 4.13 -3.87
C THR A 42 10.16 3.17 -4.38
N GLN A 43 10.23 1.96 -3.81
CA GLN A 43 11.18 0.94 -4.29
C GLN A 43 10.90 0.50 -5.73
N ARG A 44 9.62 0.49 -6.15
CA ARG A 44 9.20 -0.04 -7.45
C ARG A 44 9.14 1.00 -8.57
N PHE A 45 8.75 2.23 -8.25
CA PHE A 45 8.49 3.28 -9.24
C PHE A 45 9.32 4.54 -9.04
N GLY A 46 10.16 4.61 -7.99
CA GLY A 46 10.96 5.78 -7.68
C GLY A 46 10.21 6.82 -6.85
N GLN A 47 10.70 8.06 -6.85
CA GLN A 47 10.24 9.12 -5.98
C GLN A 47 8.88 9.69 -6.45
N LYS A 48 7.92 9.78 -5.52
CA LYS A 48 6.63 10.46 -5.76
C LYS A 48 6.85 11.93 -6.18
N ASP A 49 6.03 12.37 -7.12
CA ASP A 49 6.03 13.70 -7.76
C ASP A 49 7.30 14.00 -8.61
N VAL A 50 8.20 13.02 -8.76
CA VAL A 50 9.34 13.05 -9.69
C VAL A 50 9.16 11.96 -10.75
N ASP A 51 9.14 10.70 -10.34
CA ASP A 51 9.08 9.53 -11.22
C ASP A 51 7.64 9.05 -11.47
N TRP A 52 6.74 9.36 -10.54
CA TRP A 52 5.31 9.06 -10.68
C TRP A 52 4.44 10.08 -9.91
N LYS A 53 3.19 10.23 -10.35
CA LYS A 53 2.18 11.09 -9.72
C LYS A 53 0.96 10.27 -9.31
N LEU A 54 0.38 10.61 -8.16
CA LEU A 54 -0.91 10.05 -7.75
C LEU A 54 -2.04 10.65 -8.60
N ILE A 55 -2.85 9.80 -9.22
CA ILE A 55 -4.08 10.20 -9.90
C ILE A 55 -5.21 10.19 -8.88
N TYR A 56 -5.40 9.05 -8.20
CA TYR A 56 -6.34 8.94 -7.08
C TYR A 56 -5.92 7.82 -6.13
N GLN A 57 -6.41 7.92 -4.90
CA GLN A 57 -6.41 6.84 -3.92
C GLN A 57 -7.85 6.57 -3.50
N ALA A 58 -8.16 5.30 -3.21
CA ALA A 58 -9.47 4.90 -2.69
C ALA A 58 -9.30 3.69 -1.77
N HIS A 59 -10.27 3.50 -0.89
CA HIS A 59 -10.39 2.32 -0.06
C HIS A 59 -11.71 1.61 -0.40
N GLY A 60 -11.73 0.28 -0.34
CA GLY A 60 -12.94 -0.51 -0.47
C GLY A 60 -12.76 -1.94 0.04
N VAL A 61 -13.86 -2.68 0.12
CA VAL A 61 -13.85 -4.08 0.58
C VAL A 61 -14.06 -5.01 -0.61
N PHE A 62 -13.21 -6.03 -0.74
CA PHE A 62 -13.33 -7.07 -1.77
C PHE A 62 -13.10 -8.45 -1.16
N ASN A 63 -14.06 -9.37 -1.27
CA ASN A 63 -14.00 -10.70 -0.67
C ASN A 63 -13.55 -10.68 0.81
N GLU A 64 -14.21 -9.83 1.61
CA GLU A 64 -13.95 -9.64 3.06
C GLU A 64 -12.57 -9.04 3.40
N LYS A 65 -11.82 -8.59 2.40
CA LYS A 65 -10.53 -7.92 2.59
C LYS A 65 -10.67 -6.42 2.43
N ASP A 66 -9.95 -5.69 3.28
CA ASP A 66 -9.78 -4.25 3.17
C ASP A 66 -8.70 -3.95 2.13
N ILE A 67 -9.10 -3.30 1.03
CA ILE A 67 -8.25 -3.03 -0.12
C ILE A 67 -8.07 -1.54 -0.31
N ASP A 68 -6.81 -1.13 -0.27
CA ASP A 68 -6.39 0.20 -0.68
C ASP A 68 -5.97 0.18 -2.16
N THR A 69 -6.52 1.12 -2.93
CA THR A 69 -6.30 1.26 -4.37
C THR A 69 -5.56 2.55 -4.67
N TYR A 70 -4.47 2.46 -5.42
CA TYR A 70 -3.68 3.61 -5.87
C TYR A 70 -3.57 3.60 -7.39
N ALA A 71 -4.19 4.59 -8.04
CA ALA A 71 -3.94 4.87 -9.44
C ALA A 71 -2.83 5.91 -9.58
N ILE A 72 -1.79 5.59 -10.34
CA ILE A 72 -0.63 6.44 -10.56
C ILE A 72 -0.33 6.63 -12.03
N LYS A 73 0.33 7.74 -12.35
CA LYS A 73 0.91 8.02 -13.66
C LYS A 73 2.42 8.08 -13.55
N LEU A 74 3.13 7.25 -14.30
CA LEU A 74 4.60 7.26 -14.39
C LEU A 74 5.09 8.43 -15.26
N ALA A 75 6.39 8.76 -15.15
CA ALA A 75 7.02 9.84 -15.90
C ALA A 75 6.96 9.67 -17.44
N ASP A 76 6.93 8.42 -17.92
CA ASP A 76 6.73 8.09 -19.34
C ASP A 76 5.27 8.22 -19.81
N GLY A 77 4.36 8.55 -18.90
CA GLY A 77 2.94 8.73 -19.15
C GLY A 77 2.08 7.48 -18.94
N VAL A 78 2.68 6.31 -18.67
CA VAL A 78 1.95 5.06 -18.40
C VAL A 78 1.15 5.19 -17.10
N GLU A 79 -0.12 4.79 -17.13
CA GLU A 79 -0.97 4.70 -15.94
C GLU A 79 -0.97 3.28 -15.38
N LYS A 80 -0.92 3.16 -14.06
CA LYS A 80 -0.98 1.90 -13.32
C LYS A 80 -1.96 2.03 -12.17
N THR A 81 -2.72 0.98 -11.91
CA THR A 81 -3.50 0.84 -10.68
C THR A 81 -2.90 -0.28 -9.86
N LEU A 82 -2.71 -0.02 -8.57
CA LEU A 82 -2.18 -0.96 -7.60
C LEU A 82 -3.22 -1.23 -6.52
N TYR A 83 -3.32 -2.49 -6.11
CA TYR A 83 -4.20 -2.94 -5.04
C TYR A 83 -3.36 -3.51 -3.89
N PHE A 84 -3.63 -3.04 -2.68
CA PHE A 84 -2.96 -3.45 -1.44
C PHE A 84 -3.99 -4.01 -0.47
N ASP A 85 -3.76 -5.23 0.00
CA ASP A 85 -4.53 -5.85 1.08
C ASP A 85 -3.98 -5.37 2.42
N ILE A 86 -4.77 -4.50 3.07
CA ILE A 86 -4.47 -3.84 4.34
C ILE A 86 -5.35 -4.36 5.48
N THR A 87 -5.98 -5.53 5.29
CA THR A 87 -6.91 -6.13 6.27
C THR A 87 -6.28 -6.27 7.67
N GLU A 88 -4.96 -6.51 7.73
CA GLU A 88 -4.26 -6.64 9.00
C GLU A 88 -4.21 -5.33 9.80
N SER A 89 -4.15 -4.18 9.14
CA SER A 89 -3.99 -2.86 9.76
C SER A 89 -5.29 -2.07 9.89
N PHE A 90 -6.27 -2.35 9.03
CA PHE A 90 -7.39 -1.45 8.79
C PHE A 90 -8.21 -1.11 10.05
N GLY A 91 -8.44 0.18 10.27
CA GLY A 91 -9.25 0.71 11.37
C GLY A 91 -8.56 0.61 12.73
N LYS A 92 -7.28 0.25 12.77
CA LYS A 92 -6.48 0.16 14.00
C LYS A 92 -5.65 1.43 14.19
N PHE A 93 -5.57 1.86 15.44
CA PHE A 93 -4.79 3.03 15.87
C PHE A 93 -3.61 2.58 16.74
N PRO A 94 -2.50 3.34 16.77
CA PRO A 94 -1.41 3.05 17.70
C PRO A 94 -1.94 3.13 19.14
N SER A 95 -1.61 2.11 19.94
CA SER A 95 -1.83 2.12 21.38
C SER A 95 -0.98 3.24 22.01
N LEU A 96 -1.62 4.13 22.78
CA LEU A 96 -0.96 5.15 23.60
C LEU A 96 -0.25 4.54 24.81
#